data_AF-R4YNR9-F1
#
_entry.id   AF-R4YNR9-F1
#
_cell.length_a   1.000
_cell.length_b   1.000
_cell.length_c   1.000
_cell.angle_alpha   90.00
_cell.angle_beta   90.00
_cell.angle_gamma   90.00
#
_symmetry.space_group_name_H-M   'P 1'
#
loop_
_entity.id
_entity.type
_entity.pdbx_description
1 polymer ?
#
loop_
_entity_poly.entity_id
_entity_poly.type
_entity_poly.pdbx_seq_one_letter_code
_entity_poly.pdbx_strand_id
1 'polypeptide(L)'
;MRKPTPVKSKALEGEHLPKQRSTVSQKSTSTRQQQTSSNGNALRDALGKLDANQLTEIVKSGLELANNIVGYAHEREKTKQVRINAQAEMIKYTAEVKNVRQQEKTKRSEIEKNRNDNKLNHKVLMKTEDNKHDKFMKIMDLVSSGKIKEEAVFELLDTLGN
;
A
#
# COMPACT_ATOMS: atom_id res chain seq x y z
N MET A 1 -6.53 4.52 -24.13
CA MET A 1 -6.71 4.40 -22.66
C MET A 1 -7.64 5.52 -22.20
N ARG A 2 -8.84 5.20 -21.70
CA ARG A 2 -9.84 6.20 -21.29
C ARG A 2 -9.51 6.69 -19.88
N LYS A 3 -9.46 8.01 -19.67
CA LYS A 3 -9.28 8.64 -18.36
C LYS A 3 -10.51 8.35 -17.48
N PRO A 4 -10.36 8.08 -16.17
CA PRO A 4 -11.50 7.91 -15.29
C PRO A 4 -12.19 9.27 -15.04
N THR A 5 -13.49 9.29 -15.25
CA THR A 5 -14.40 10.40 -14.93
C THR A 5 -14.56 10.54 -13.42
N PRO A 6 -14.61 11.77 -12.87
CA PRO A 6 -14.84 11.96 -11.43
C PRO A 6 -16.29 11.65 -11.10
N VAL A 7 -16.52 10.64 -10.27
CA VAL A 7 -17.83 10.35 -9.67
C VAL A 7 -18.11 11.45 -8.65
N LYS A 8 -19.05 12.34 -8.96
CA LYS A 8 -19.58 13.33 -8.02
C LYS A 8 -20.25 12.57 -6.87
N SER A 9 -19.69 12.66 -5.67
CA SER A 9 -20.36 12.21 -4.45
C SER A 9 -21.64 13.02 -4.28
N LYS A 10 -22.78 12.34 -4.17
CA LYS A 10 -24.03 12.96 -3.72
C LYS A 10 -23.78 13.43 -2.28
N ALA A 11 -23.73 14.74 -2.09
CA ALA A 11 -23.75 15.34 -0.77
C ALA A 11 -25.04 14.88 -0.07
N LEU A 12 -24.89 14.33 1.13
CA LEU A 12 -26.00 14.10 2.05
C LEU A 12 -26.72 15.43 2.24
N GLU A 13 -28.01 15.48 1.89
CA GLU A 13 -28.91 16.58 2.20
C GLU A 13 -28.99 16.72 3.73
N GLY A 14 -28.15 17.58 4.28
CA GLY A 14 -28.30 18.04 5.65
C GLY A 14 -29.55 18.89 5.73
N GLU A 15 -30.47 18.50 6.61
CA GLU A 15 -31.65 19.28 6.98
C GLU A 15 -31.23 20.73 7.28
N HIS A 16 -31.81 21.67 6.54
CA HIS A 16 -31.40 23.07 6.55
C HIS A 16 -31.88 23.74 7.84
N LEU A 17 -31.02 23.85 8.86
CA LEU A 17 -31.29 24.71 10.02
C LEU A 17 -31.45 26.17 9.55
N PRO A 18 -32.56 26.86 9.86
CA PRO A 18 -32.79 28.22 9.40
C PRO A 18 -31.79 29.18 10.08
N LYS A 19 -30.86 29.71 9.29
CA LYS A 19 -29.99 30.82 9.72
C LYS A 19 -30.85 32.08 9.85
N GLN A 20 -31.17 32.49 11.07
CA GLN A 20 -31.64 33.85 11.30
C GLN A 20 -30.54 34.83 10.85
N ARG A 21 -30.89 35.72 9.92
CA ARG A 21 -30.05 36.84 9.49
C ARG A 21 -29.95 37.84 10.65
N SER A 22 -28.85 37.80 11.39
CA SER A 22 -28.45 38.92 12.24
C SER A 22 -27.76 39.96 11.37
N THR A 23 -28.44 41.08 11.12
CA THR A 23 -27.82 42.26 10.51
C THR A 23 -26.75 42.81 11.44
N VAL A 24 -25.55 43.00 10.88
CA VAL A 24 -24.45 43.72 11.53
C VAL A 24 -24.83 45.20 11.62
N SER A 25 -24.79 45.77 12.83
CA SER A 25 -23.94 46.93 13.18
C SER A 25 -24.49 47.66 14.41
N GLN A 26 -23.71 47.71 15.49
CA GLN A 26 -23.17 48.94 16.09
C GLN A 26 -22.85 48.77 17.58
N LYS A 27 -21.61 49.16 17.91
CA LYS A 27 -21.10 49.65 19.18
C LYS A 27 -21.30 48.78 20.43
N SER A 28 -20.20 48.09 20.73
CA SER A 28 -19.68 47.83 22.06
C SER A 28 -20.05 48.90 23.10
N THR A 29 -20.94 48.54 24.01
CA THR A 29 -20.92 49.07 25.38
C THR A 29 -20.88 47.89 26.31
N SER A 30 -19.78 47.77 27.03
CA SER A 30 -19.52 46.75 28.04
C SER A 30 -20.53 46.90 29.17
N THR A 31 -21.46 45.95 29.27
CA THR A 31 -22.14 45.63 30.53
C THR A 31 -21.83 44.19 30.84
N ARG A 32 -20.76 43.99 31.62
CA ARG A 32 -20.44 42.76 32.33
C ARG A 32 -21.56 42.47 33.33
N GLN A 33 -22.68 41.92 32.86
CA GLN A 33 -23.64 41.27 33.74
C GLN A 33 -23.16 39.84 33.98
N GLN A 34 -22.49 39.68 35.12
CA GLN A 34 -22.43 38.40 35.81
C GLN A 34 -23.87 37.89 36.01
N GLN A 35 -24.29 36.92 35.22
CA GLN A 35 -25.39 36.03 35.55
C GLN A 35 -24.90 34.58 35.54
N THR A 36 -23.95 34.31 36.42
CA THR A 36 -23.61 32.94 36.83
C THR A 36 -24.32 32.68 38.16
N SER A 37 -25.63 32.42 38.18
CA SER A 37 -26.36 31.82 39.34
C SER A 37 -27.86 31.50 39.16
N SER A 38 -28.53 31.80 38.04
CA SER A 38 -29.99 31.58 37.94
C SER A 38 -30.44 30.20 37.41
N ASN A 39 -29.57 29.44 36.75
CA ASN A 39 -29.99 28.18 36.10
C ASN A 39 -30.37 27.06 37.09
N GLY A 40 -29.75 27.02 38.27
CA GLY A 40 -30.04 25.97 39.28
C GLY A 40 -31.42 26.12 39.91
N ASN A 41 -31.81 27.36 40.24
CA ASN A 41 -33.10 27.64 40.87
C ASN A 41 -34.26 27.55 39.88
N ALA A 42 -34.08 28.03 38.64
CA ALA A 42 -35.11 27.92 37.60
C ALA A 42 -35.39 26.46 37.21
N LEU A 43 -34.36 25.61 37.15
CA LEU A 43 -34.54 24.18 36.88
C LEU A 43 -35.25 23.48 38.03
N ARG A 44 -34.89 23.80 39.28
CA ARG A 44 -35.55 23.25 40.48
C ARG A 44 -37.03 23.65 40.56
N ASP A 45 -37.34 24.91 40.25
CA ASP A 45 -38.72 25.41 40.23
C ASP A 45 -39.54 24.82 39.07
N ALA A 46 -38.91 24.54 37.93
CA ALA A 46 -39.56 23.85 36.81
C ALA A 46 -39.81 22.37 37.12
N LEU A 47 -38.83 21.66 37.71
CA LEU A 47 -38.97 20.27 38.14
C LEU A 47 -39.99 20.11 39.27
N GLY A 48 -40.07 21.08 40.19
CA GLY A 48 -41.05 21.07 41.29
C GLY A 48 -42.51 21.29 40.86
N LYS A 49 -42.74 21.75 39.61
CA LYS A 49 -44.09 21.93 39.03
C LYS A 49 -44.57 20.73 38.23
N LEU A 50 -43.74 19.71 38.05
CA LEU A 50 -44.09 18.49 37.32
C LEU A 50 -44.76 17.49 38.26
N ASP A 51 -45.70 16.72 37.72
CA ASP A 51 -46.29 15.62 38.46
C ASP A 51 -45.35 14.39 38.51
N ALA A 52 -45.71 13.42 39.36
CA ALA A 52 -44.90 12.21 39.55
C ALA A 52 -44.72 11.37 38.27
N ASN A 53 -45.67 11.41 37.35
CA ASN A 53 -45.60 10.65 36.09
C ASN A 53 -44.62 11.33 35.13
N GLN A 54 -44.70 12.65 35.00
CA GLN A 54 -43.79 13.47 34.18
C GLN A 54 -42.35 13.39 34.69
N LEU A 55 -42.15 13.42 36.02
CA LEU A 55 -40.83 13.20 36.62
C LEU A 55 -40.29 11.80 36.32
N THR A 56 -41.15 10.78 36.36
CA THR A 56 -40.77 9.40 36.03
C THR A 56 -40.38 9.25 34.55
N GLU A 57 -41.11 9.91 33.63
CA GLU A 57 -40.77 9.93 32.20
C GLU A 57 -39.43 10.61 31.95
N ILE A 58 -39.16 11.76 32.57
CA ILE A 58 -37.86 12.45 32.46
C ILE A 58 -36.71 11.56 32.94
N VAL A 59 -36.88 10.86 34.07
CA VAL A 59 -35.87 9.93 34.58
C VAL A 59 -35.66 8.76 33.62
N LYS A 60 -36.72 8.19 33.06
CA LYS A 60 -36.62 7.11 32.05
C LYS A 60 -35.89 7.58 30.80
N SER A 61 -36.28 8.72 30.22
CA SER A 61 -35.60 9.30 29.05
C SER A 61 -34.14 9.65 29.35
N GLY A 62 -33.84 10.13 30.55
CA GLY A 62 -32.46 10.39 31.01
C GLY A 62 -31.63 9.10 31.10
N LEU A 63 -32.21 8.02 31.63
CA LEU A 63 -31.56 6.70 31.70
C LEU A 63 -31.34 6.10 30.30
N GLU A 64 -32.31 6.22 29.39
CA GLU A 64 -32.18 5.79 28.00
C GLU A 64 -31.06 6.57 27.27
N LEU A 65 -31.00 7.89 27.47
CA LEU A 65 -29.93 8.72 26.91
C LEU A 65 -28.56 8.32 27.47
N ALA A 66 -28.46 8.09 28.78
CA ALA A 66 -27.23 7.64 29.41
C ALA A 66 -26.76 6.28 28.85
N ASN A 67 -27.67 5.33 28.67
CA ASN A 67 -27.38 4.03 28.05
C ASN A 67 -26.90 4.19 26.60
N ASN A 68 -27.52 5.08 25.82
CA ASN A 68 -27.10 5.38 24.45
C ASN A 68 -25.70 6.02 24.40
N ILE A 69 -25.37 6.91 25.33
CA ILE A 69 -24.05 7.52 25.44
C ILE A 69 -22.99 6.46 25.75
N VAL A 70 -23.27 5.55 26.68
CA VAL A 70 -22.36 4.44 27.02
C VAL A 70 -22.17 3.52 25.81
N GLY A 71 -23.25 3.18 25.10
CA GLY A 71 -23.20 2.39 23.87
C GLY A 71 -22.32 3.06 22.80
N TYR A 72 -22.51 4.36 22.57
CA TYR A 72 -21.70 5.14 21.62
C TYR A 72 -20.23 5.21 22.03
N ALA A 73 -19.93 5.41 23.32
CA ALA A 73 -18.56 5.42 23.82
C ALA A 73 -17.86 4.08 23.55
N HIS A 74 -18.57 2.97 23.78
CA HIS A 74 -18.04 1.63 23.53
C HIS A 74 -17.82 1.35 22.04
N GLU A 75 -18.74 1.76 21.17
CA GLU A 75 -18.59 1.64 19.73
C GLU A 75 -17.45 2.50 19.19
N ARG A 76 -17.27 3.70 19.74
CA ARG A 76 -16.15 4.59 19.42
C ARG A 76 -14.81 3.96 19.79
N GLU A 77 -14.73 3.28 20.93
CA GLU A 77 -13.52 2.57 21.36
C GLU A 77 -13.21 1.37 20.46
N LYS A 78 -14.22 0.56 20.11
CA LYS A 78 -14.09 -0.52 19.13
C LYS A 78 -13.57 -0.01 17.79
N THR A 79 -14.16 1.09 17.28
CA THR A 79 -13.74 1.72 16.03
C THR A 79 -12.29 2.19 16.09
N LYS A 80 -11.86 2.75 17.23
CA LYS A 80 -10.47 3.16 17.45
C LYS A 80 -9.54 1.95 17.38
N GLN A 81 -9.91 0.83 18.00
CA GLN A 81 -9.10 -0.40 17.97
C GLN A 81 -8.98 -0.96 16.55
N VAL A 82 -10.09 -1.04 15.82
CA VAL A 82 -10.09 -1.49 14.41
C VAL A 82 -9.18 -0.59 13.56
N ARG A 83 -9.24 0.73 13.75
CA ARG A 83 -8.37 1.67 13.03
C ARG A 83 -6.88 1.42 13.33
N ILE A 84 -6.52 1.21 14.59
CA ILE A 84 -5.14 0.93 14.99
C ILE A 84 -4.66 -0.38 14.35
N ASN A 85 -5.47 -1.44 14.40
CA ASN A 85 -5.14 -2.73 13.80
C ASN A 85 -4.97 -2.62 12.27
N ALA A 86 -5.90 -1.94 11.59
CA ALA A 86 -5.81 -1.72 10.15
C ALA A 86 -4.57 -0.91 9.76
N GLN A 87 -4.21 0.10 10.54
CA GLN A 87 -2.98 0.88 10.31
C GLN A 87 -1.72 0.02 10.50
N ALA A 88 -1.68 -0.84 11.52
CA ALA A 88 -0.58 -1.76 11.74
C ALA A 88 -0.44 -2.77 10.59
N GLU A 89 -1.56 -3.33 10.11
CA GLU A 89 -1.59 -4.22 8.95
C GLU A 89 -1.10 -3.51 7.68
N MET A 90 -1.55 -2.28 7.42
CA MET A 90 -1.07 -1.50 6.28
C MET A 90 0.45 -1.29 6.31
N ILE A 91 1.02 -0.99 7.48
CA ILE A 91 2.48 -0.83 7.63
C ILE A 91 3.19 -2.16 7.35
N LYS A 92 2.68 -3.27 7.89
CA LYS A 92 3.22 -4.61 7.64
C LYS A 92 3.20 -4.96 6.15
N TYR A 93 2.07 -4.81 5.48
CA TYR A 93 1.94 -5.08 4.04
C TYR A 93 2.85 -4.19 3.21
N THR A 94 3.00 -2.92 3.57
CA THR A 94 3.91 -2.00 2.87
C THR A 94 5.36 -2.48 2.96
N ALA A 95 5.80 -2.97 4.13
CA ALA A 95 7.13 -3.53 4.32
C ALA A 95 7.32 -4.83 3.51
N GLU A 96 6.32 -5.73 3.51
CA GLU A 96 6.36 -6.97 2.73
C GLU A 96 6.45 -6.70 1.22
N VAL A 97 5.63 -5.80 0.69
CA VAL A 97 5.68 -5.41 -0.73
C VAL A 97 7.05 -4.86 -1.11
N LYS A 98 7.66 -4.03 -0.25
CA LYS A 98 9.01 -3.50 -0.47
C LYS A 98 10.05 -4.61 -0.51
N ASN A 99 9.97 -5.57 0.41
CA ASN A 99 10.89 -6.72 0.45
C ASN A 99 10.75 -7.61 -0.79
N VAL A 100 9.52 -7.96 -1.19
CA VAL A 100 9.26 -8.75 -2.40
C VAL A 100 9.82 -8.03 -3.63
N ARG A 101 9.55 -6.73 -3.77
CA ARG A 101 10.08 -5.93 -4.89
C ARG A 101 11.61 -5.93 -4.95
N GLN A 102 12.28 -5.87 -3.80
CA GLN A 102 13.73 -5.93 -3.75
C GLN A 102 14.26 -7.33 -4.14
N GLN A 103 13.63 -8.40 -3.66
CA GLN A 103 13.99 -9.77 -4.05
C GLN A 103 13.80 -10.00 -5.54
N GLU A 104 12.68 -9.52 -6.12
CA GLU A 104 12.43 -9.62 -7.56
C GLU A 104 13.48 -8.86 -8.37
N LYS A 105 13.87 -7.66 -7.92
CA LYS A 105 14.92 -6.88 -8.58
C LYS A 105 16.26 -7.64 -8.59
N THR A 106 16.64 -8.23 -7.45
CA THR A 106 17.86 -9.04 -7.35
C THR A 106 17.79 -10.27 -8.26
N LYS A 107 16.70 -11.04 -8.23
CA LYS A 107 16.51 -12.22 -9.08
C LYS A 107 16.58 -11.87 -10.58
N ARG A 108 15.97 -10.76 -10.99
CA ARG A 108 16.04 -10.29 -12.39
C ARG A 108 17.47 -9.96 -12.80
N SER A 109 18.22 -9.28 -11.94
CA SER A 109 19.63 -8.96 -12.19
C SER A 109 20.50 -10.22 -12.29
N GLU A 110 20.25 -11.22 -11.45
CA GLU A 110 20.99 -12.49 -11.48
C GLU A 110 20.69 -13.30 -12.75
N ILE A 111 19.40 -13.38 -13.14
CA ILE A 111 18.99 -14.01 -14.40
C ILE A 111 19.64 -13.32 -15.60
N GLU A 112 19.69 -11.99 -15.61
CA GLU A 112 20.31 -11.23 -16.69
C GLU A 112 21.82 -11.47 -16.77
N LYS A 113 22.50 -11.50 -15.62
CA LYS A 113 23.93 -11.85 -15.56
C LYS A 113 24.17 -13.27 -16.10
N ASN A 114 23.41 -14.26 -15.62
CA ASN A 114 23.55 -15.64 -16.08
C ASN A 114 23.26 -15.80 -17.58
N ARG A 115 22.30 -15.04 -18.13
CA ARG A 115 22.04 -15.02 -19.57
C ARG A 115 23.23 -14.48 -20.37
N ASN A 116 23.84 -13.40 -19.89
CA ASN A 116 25.01 -12.80 -20.53
C ASN A 116 26.23 -13.72 -20.45
N ASP A 117 26.46 -14.32 -19.28
CA ASP A 117 27.54 -15.28 -19.07
C ASP A 117 27.36 -16.52 -19.97
N ASN A 118 26.15 -17.07 -20.05
CA ASN A 118 25.84 -18.18 -20.95
C ASN A 118 26.03 -17.82 -22.43
N LYS A 119 25.59 -16.63 -22.85
CA LYS A 119 25.78 -16.15 -24.23
C LYS A 119 27.25 -16.00 -24.57
N LEU A 120 28.04 -15.46 -23.64
CA LEU A 120 29.49 -15.33 -23.81
C LEU A 120 30.15 -16.70 -23.90
N ASN A 121 29.81 -17.60 -22.99
CA ASN A 121 30.37 -18.95 -22.96
C ASN A 121 30.04 -19.72 -24.25
N HIS A 122 28.79 -19.66 -24.70
CA HIS A 122 28.39 -20.23 -25.99
C HIS A 122 29.20 -19.66 -27.15
N LYS A 123 29.40 -18.33 -27.20
CA LYS A 123 30.21 -17.69 -28.25
C LYS A 123 31.68 -18.15 -28.20
N VAL A 124 32.24 -18.34 -27.01
CA VAL A 124 33.60 -18.86 -26.84
C VAL A 124 33.69 -20.30 -27.31
N LEU A 125 32.75 -21.16 -26.92
CA LEU A 125 32.70 -22.55 -27.35
C LEU A 125 32.60 -22.69 -28.87
N MET A 126 31.70 -21.92 -29.51
CA MET A 126 31.58 -21.91 -30.97
C MET A 126 32.87 -21.50 -31.66
N LYS A 127 33.55 -20.46 -31.18
CA LYS A 127 34.86 -20.06 -31.73
C LYS A 127 35.92 -21.16 -31.56
N THR A 128 35.92 -21.86 -30.43
CA THR A 128 36.85 -22.96 -30.19
C THR A 128 36.55 -24.12 -31.13
N GLU A 129 35.28 -24.44 -31.34
CA GLU A 129 34.82 -25.47 -32.29
C GLU A 129 35.18 -25.12 -33.74
N ASP A 130 34.90 -23.90 -34.18
CA ASP A 130 35.29 -23.37 -35.50
C ASP A 130 36.81 -23.49 -35.71
N ASN A 131 37.60 -23.08 -34.72
CA ASN A 131 39.06 -23.18 -34.78
C ASN A 131 39.54 -24.64 -34.85
N LYS A 132 38.89 -25.57 -34.14
CA LYS A 132 39.20 -27.00 -34.21
C LYS A 132 38.86 -27.55 -35.60
N HIS A 133 37.72 -27.16 -36.15
CA HIS A 133 37.29 -27.55 -37.49
C HIS A 133 38.25 -27.04 -38.57
N ASP A 134 38.65 -25.77 -38.52
CA ASP A 134 39.63 -25.19 -39.46
C ASP A 134 40.97 -25.93 -39.42
N LYS A 135 41.46 -26.27 -38.23
CA LYS A 135 42.69 -27.05 -38.09
C LYS A 135 42.53 -28.48 -38.60
N PHE A 136 41.38 -29.11 -38.36
CA PHE A 136 41.06 -30.43 -38.90
C PHE A 136 41.09 -30.40 -40.44
N MET A 137 40.43 -29.43 -41.07
CA MET A 137 40.43 -29.30 -42.52
C MET A 137 41.84 -29.09 -43.08
N LYS A 138 42.68 -28.27 -42.43
CA LYS A 138 44.08 -28.11 -42.82
C LYS A 138 44.86 -29.43 -42.76
N ILE A 139 44.62 -30.27 -41.76
CA ILE A 139 45.24 -31.61 -41.69
C ILE A 139 44.78 -32.46 -42.87
N MET A 140 43.48 -32.52 -43.15
CA MET A 140 42.94 -33.29 -44.28
C MET A 140 43.47 -32.82 -45.65
N ASP A 141 43.68 -31.51 -45.83
CA ASP A 141 44.30 -30.94 -47.03
C ASP A 141 45.77 -31.37 -47.19
N LEU A 142 46.52 -31.41 -46.08
CA LEU A 142 47.91 -31.86 -46.08
C LEU A 142 48.03 -33.35 -46.41
N VAL A 143 47.09 -34.18 -45.96
CA VAL A 143 46.97 -35.60 -46.34
C VAL A 143 46.64 -35.73 -47.83
N SER A 144 45.60 -35.02 -48.28
CA SER A 144 45.11 -35.10 -49.67
C SER A 144 46.16 -34.62 -50.68
N SER A 145 47.05 -33.70 -50.28
CA SER A 145 48.18 -33.25 -51.10
C SER A 145 49.42 -34.14 -51.00
N GLY A 146 49.37 -35.24 -50.24
CA GLY A 146 50.47 -36.18 -50.06
C GLY A 146 51.65 -35.63 -49.24
N LYS A 147 51.47 -34.50 -48.56
CA LYS A 147 52.53 -33.84 -47.77
C LYS A 147 52.80 -34.52 -46.44
N ILE A 148 51.81 -35.25 -45.91
CA ILE A 148 51.92 -36.07 -44.70
C ILE A 148 51.34 -37.46 -44.97
N LYS A 149 51.95 -38.48 -44.35
CA LYS A 149 51.49 -39.87 -44.44
C LYS A 149 50.24 -40.06 -43.58
N GLU A 150 49.36 -40.98 -43.97
CA GLU A 150 48.14 -41.31 -43.22
C GLU A 150 48.43 -41.70 -41.76
N GLU A 151 49.57 -42.34 -41.48
CA GLU A 151 49.93 -42.71 -40.11
C GLU A 151 50.21 -41.50 -39.20
N ALA A 152 50.67 -40.38 -39.76
CA ALA A 152 50.96 -39.15 -39.01
C ALA A 152 49.68 -38.33 -38.69
N VAL A 153 48.54 -38.70 -39.29
CA VAL A 153 47.26 -38.00 -39.09
C VAL A 153 46.75 -38.21 -37.68
N PHE A 154 46.86 -39.42 -37.15
CA PHE A 154 46.37 -39.74 -35.81
C PHE A 154 47.11 -38.93 -34.73
N GLU A 155 48.43 -38.75 -34.86
CA GLU A 155 49.20 -37.89 -33.94
C GLU A 155 48.80 -36.42 -34.04
N LEU A 156 48.55 -35.90 -35.25
CA LEU A 156 48.11 -34.52 -35.45
C LEU A 156 46.67 -34.29 -34.96
N LEU A 157 45.78 -35.27 -35.09
CA LEU A 157 44.42 -35.19 -34.57
C LEU A 157 44.37 -35.23 -33.03
N ASP A 158 45.27 -35.96 -32.38
CA ASP A 158 45.34 -36.01 -30.91
C ASP A 158 45.70 -34.63 -30.31
N THR A 159 46.47 -33.82 -31.04
CA THR A 159 46.78 -32.43 -30.65
C THR A 159 45.60 -31.45 -30.79
N LEU A 160 44.46 -31.86 -31.36
CA LEU A 160 43.22 -31.06 -31.43
C LEU A 160 42.28 -31.30 -30.23
N GLY A 161 42.48 -32.39 -29.49
CA GLY A 161 41.70 -32.75 -28.31
C GLY A 161 42.08 -31.95 -27.06
N ASN A 162 43.37 -31.64 -26.90
CA ASN A 162 43.96 -30.84 -25.82
C ASN A 162 43.91 -29.33 -26.09
#